data_AF-A0A434R8T9-F1
#
_entry.id   AF-A0A434R8T9-F1
#
_cell.length_a   1.000
_cell.length_b   1.000
_cell.length_c   1.000
_cell.angle_alpha   90.00
_cell.angle_beta   90.00
_cell.angle_gamma   90.00
#
_symmetry.space_group_name_H-M   'P 1'
#
loop_
_entity.id
_entity.type
_entity.pdbx_description
1 polymer ?
#
loop_
_entity_poly.entity_id
_entity_poly.type
_entity_poly.pdbx_seq_one_letter_code
_entity_poly.pdbx_strand_id
1 'polypeptide(L)'
;MDASRELPRYQCHKKVWALKLTDIERNNDTGQVMLTPEDKGFAQFEAPAGWYERFKGSDEDTGYYVVYDDGYASWSPTKAFEDGYTPL
;
A
#
# COMPACT_ATOMS: atom_id res chain seq x y z
N MET A 1 18.04 17.52 7.82
CA MET A 1 17.35 17.59 6.52
C MET A 1 16.33 16.49 6.50
N ASP A 2 15.18 16.77 7.10
CA ASP A 2 14.09 15.82 7.25
C ASP A 2 13.31 15.81 5.94
N ALA A 3 13.77 14.99 5.00
CA ALA A 3 13.07 14.74 3.76
C ALA A 3 11.82 13.92 4.11
N SER A 4 10.73 14.60 4.44
CA SER A 4 9.38 14.03 4.40
C SER A 4 9.13 13.56 2.96
N ARG A 5 9.51 12.32 2.67
CA ARG A 5 9.43 11.75 1.33
C ARG A 5 7.96 11.55 1.04
N GLU A 6 7.41 12.38 0.17
CA GLU A 6 6.03 12.25 -0.28
C GLU A 6 5.86 10.87 -0.91
N LEU A 7 4.73 10.21 -0.62
CA LEU A 7 4.42 8.89 -1.17
C LEU A 7 4.52 8.91 -2.71
N PRO A 8 5.02 7.84 -3.35
CA PRO A 8 5.06 7.77 -4.81
C PRO A 8 3.65 7.91 -5.38
N ARG A 9 3.51 8.79 -6.37
CA ARG A 9 2.21 9.09 -7.01
C ARG A 9 2.10 8.30 -8.30
N TYR A 10 0.91 7.77 -8.53
CA TYR A 10 0.55 7.05 -9.73
C TYR A 10 -0.72 7.66 -10.32
N GLN A 11 -0.83 7.61 -11.64
CA GLN A 11 -1.99 8.08 -12.36
C GLN A 11 -2.49 6.99 -13.30
N CYS A 12 -3.77 6.69 -13.14
CA CYS A 12 -4.58 6.06 -14.17
C CYS A 12 -5.63 7.10 -14.61
N HIS A 13 -6.88 6.96 -14.19
CA HIS A 13 -7.94 7.98 -14.40
C HIS A 13 -7.98 9.06 -13.31
N LYS A 14 -7.49 8.74 -12.11
CA LYS A 14 -7.34 9.66 -10.97
C LYS A 14 -5.90 9.54 -10.46
N LYS A 15 -5.45 10.56 -9.73
CA LYS A 15 -4.17 10.52 -9.02
C LYS A 15 -4.36 9.73 -7.73
N VAL A 16 -3.47 8.78 -7.48
CA VAL A 16 -3.43 7.98 -6.27
C VAL A 16 -2.00 7.91 -5.77
N TRP A 17 -1.84 7.67 -4.48
CA TRP A 17 -0.56 7.31 -3.90
C TRP A 17 -0.52 5.81 -3.78
N ALA A 18 0.59 5.18 -4.15
CA ALA A 18 0.74 3.75 -3.93
C ALA A 18 2.12 3.42 -3.37
N LEU A 19 2.14 2.43 -2.49
CA LEU A 19 3.36 1.84 -1.95
C LEU A 19 3.35 0.35 -2.23
N LYS A 20 4.42 -0.12 -2.84
CA LYS A 20 4.67 -1.55 -2.94
C LYS A 20 5.00 -2.09 -1.56
N LEU A 21 4.33 -3.16 -1.17
CA LEU A 21 4.55 -3.82 0.10
C LEU A 21 5.49 -4.99 -0.10
N THR A 22 6.41 -5.22 0.85
CA THR A 22 7.25 -6.43 0.88
C THR A 22 6.77 -7.44 1.90
N ASP A 23 6.07 -6.98 2.95
CA ASP A 23 5.60 -7.84 4.03
C ASP A 23 4.32 -7.25 4.65
N ILE A 24 3.42 -8.14 5.10
CA ILE A 24 2.13 -7.77 5.69
C ILE A 24 1.88 -8.70 6.88
N GLU A 25 2.03 -8.16 8.07
CA GLU A 25 1.86 -8.91 9.32
C GLU A 25 0.55 -8.55 9.97
N ARG A 26 -0.32 -9.55 10.18
CA ARG A 26 -1.53 -9.36 10.99
C ARG A 26 -1.30 -9.84 12.41
N ASN A 27 -1.45 -8.93 13.35
CA ASN A 27 -1.49 -9.23 14.76
C ASN A 27 -2.83 -9.91 15.10
N ASN A 28 -2.78 -11.18 15.51
CA ASN A 28 -3.98 -11.96 15.87
C ASN A 28 -4.55 -11.58 17.24
N ASP A 29 -3.76 -10.94 18.10
CA ASP A 29 -4.16 -10.52 19.44
C ASP A 29 -4.96 -9.20 19.39
N THR A 30 -4.43 -8.21 18.67
CA THR A 30 -5.07 -6.89 18.54
C THR A 30 -5.92 -6.73 17.28
N GLY A 31 -5.76 -7.61 16.30
CA GLY A 31 -6.37 -7.47 14.97
C GLY A 31 -5.69 -6.42 14.08
N GLN A 32 -4.61 -5.80 14.57
CA GLN A 32 -3.86 -4.75 13.87
C GLN A 32 -3.04 -5.34 12.73
N VAL A 33 -2.91 -4.61 11.63
CA VAL A 33 -2.21 -5.09 10.42
C VAL A 33 -1.07 -4.14 10.15
N MET A 34 0.16 -4.63 10.26
CA MET A 34 1.36 -3.87 9.89
C MET A 34 1.70 -4.12 8.43
N LEU A 35 1.94 -3.03 7.72
CA LEU A 35 2.32 -2.99 6.32
C LEU A 35 3.78 -2.55 6.23
N THR A 36 4.61 -3.40 5.66
CA THR A 36 6.03 -3.10 5.44
C THR A 36 6.23 -2.71 3.97
N PRO A 37 6.51 -1.43 3.67
CA PRO A 37 6.82 -1.00 2.32
C PRO A 37 8.18 -1.54 1.84
N GLU A 38 8.29 -1.83 0.54
CA GLU A 38 9.56 -2.25 -0.09
C GLU A 38 10.58 -1.10 -0.11
N ASP A 39 10.10 0.14 -0.26
CA ASP A 39 10.96 1.32 -0.25
C ASP A 39 11.47 1.60 1.17
N LYS A 40 12.78 1.41 1.37
CA LYS A 40 13.47 1.64 2.66
C LYS A 40 13.41 3.08 3.17
N GLY A 41 12.92 4.02 2.36
CA GLY A 41 12.66 5.40 2.78
C GLY A 41 11.37 5.55 3.60
N PHE A 42 10.51 4.53 3.61
CA PHE A 42 9.28 4.52 4.39
C PHE A 42 9.38 3.51 5.54
N ALA A 43 8.92 3.90 6.72
CA ALA A 43 8.80 2.98 7.84
C ALA A 43 7.55 2.11 7.69
N GLN A 44 7.54 0.95 8.34
CA GLN A 44 6.33 0.15 8.50
C GLN A 44 5.22 0.96 9.18
N PHE A 45 3.97 0.73 8.77
CA PHE A 45 2.82 1.47 9.29
C PHE A 45 1.59 0.57 9.37
N GLU A 46 0.62 0.99 10.18
CA GLU A 46 -0.61 0.23 10.38
C GLU A 46 -1.63 0.49 9.27
N ALA A 47 -2.25 -0.57 8.77
CA ALA A 47 -3.36 -0.49 7.84
C ALA A 47 -4.61 0.06 8.55
N PRO A 48 -5.44 0.85 7.85
CA PRO A 48 -6.70 1.32 8.41
C PRO A 48 -7.68 0.15 8.65
N ALA A 49 -8.61 0.35 9.60
CA ALA A 49 -9.62 -0.65 9.92
C ALA A 49 -10.43 -1.07 8.68
N GLY A 50 -10.60 -2.37 8.50
CA GLY A 50 -11.30 -2.95 7.34
C GLY A 50 -10.51 -3.00 6.03
N TRP A 51 -9.26 -2.49 6.00
CA TRP A 51 -8.39 -2.63 4.83
C TRP A 51 -8.06 -4.09 4.54
N TYR A 52 -7.73 -4.85 5.59
CA TYR A 52 -7.35 -6.26 5.48
C TYR A 52 -8.50 -7.16 4.98
N GLU A 53 -9.76 -6.76 5.19
CA GLU A 53 -10.90 -7.51 4.64
C GLU A 53 -10.95 -7.50 3.11
N ARG A 54 -10.34 -6.47 2.50
CA ARG A 54 -10.19 -6.33 1.04
C ARG A 54 -8.82 -6.80 0.54
N PHE A 55 -7.88 -7.04 1.45
CA PHE A 55 -6.58 -7.58 1.11
C PHE A 55 -6.75 -9.02 0.61
N LYS A 56 -6.28 -9.28 -0.61
CA LYS A 56 -6.30 -10.61 -1.24
C LYS A 56 -4.91 -11.03 -1.72
N GLY A 57 -3.87 -10.45 -1.12
CA GLY A 57 -2.49 -10.81 -1.43
C GLY A 57 -2.08 -12.11 -0.78
N SER A 58 -0.91 -12.59 -1.19
CA SER A 58 -0.28 -13.82 -0.75
C SER A 58 1.22 -13.57 -0.51
N ASP A 59 1.93 -14.55 0.03
CA ASP A 59 3.39 -14.50 0.20
C ASP A 59 4.14 -14.23 -1.13
N GLU A 60 3.57 -14.71 -2.24
CA GLU A 60 4.07 -14.47 -3.59
C GLU A 60 3.77 -13.06 -4.13
N ASP A 61 2.70 -12.42 -3.64
CA ASP A 61 2.25 -11.10 -4.08
C ASP A 61 1.58 -10.34 -2.93
N THR A 62 2.40 -9.58 -2.20
CA THR A 62 1.94 -8.61 -1.19
C THR A 62 1.24 -7.42 -1.83
N GLY A 63 1.50 -7.12 -3.09
CA GLY A 63 0.81 -6.09 -3.87
C GLY A 63 1.17 -4.66 -3.47
N TYR A 64 0.26 -3.75 -3.79
CA TYR A 64 0.36 -2.31 -3.51
C TYR A 64 -0.71 -1.87 -2.52
N TYR A 65 -0.27 -1.06 -1.56
CA TYR A 65 -1.14 -0.22 -0.74
C TYR A 65 -1.47 1.05 -1.51
N VAL A 66 -2.72 1.23 -1.90
CA VAL A 66 -3.18 2.35 -2.73
C VAL A 66 -4.05 3.27 -1.88
N VAL A 67 -3.70 4.55 -1.83
CA VAL A 67 -4.45 5.61 -1.14
C VAL A 67 -4.96 6.61 -2.17
N TYR A 68 -6.25 6.88 -2.11
CA TYR A 68 -6.90 7.88 -2.93
C TYR A 68 -6.89 9.25 -2.24
N ASP A 69 -7.05 10.33 -3.01
CA ASP A 69 -7.09 11.72 -2.53
C ASP A 69 -8.14 11.99 -1.43
N ASP A 70 -9.24 11.23 -1.46
CA ASP A 70 -10.29 11.28 -0.44
C ASP A 70 -9.88 10.64 0.91
N GLY A 71 -8.65 10.11 1.01
CA GLY A 71 -8.15 9.38 2.17
C GLY A 71 -8.58 7.91 2.22
N TYR A 72 -9.35 7.45 1.24
CA TYR A 72 -9.73 6.05 1.12
C TYR A 72 -8.51 5.19 0.75
N ALA A 73 -8.29 4.09 1.48
CA ALA A 73 -7.21 3.14 1.22
C ALA A 73 -7.74 1.81 0.70
N SER A 74 -7.05 1.24 -0.28
CA SER A 74 -7.36 -0.04 -0.91
C SER A 74 -6.08 -0.83 -1.18
N TRP A 75 -6.24 -2.13 -1.41
CA TRP A 75 -5.18 -3.00 -1.88
C TRP A 75 -5.33 -3.26 -3.39
N SER A 76 -4.22 -3.47 -4.09
CA SER A 76 -4.22 -3.92 -5.49
C SER A 76 -3.04 -4.88 -5.73
N PRO A 77 -3.23 -5.96 -6.49
CA PRO A 77 -2.15 -6.91 -6.77
C PRO A 77 -1.08 -6.26 -7.65
N THR A 78 0.19 -6.67 -7.48
CA THR A 78 1.35 -6.01 -8.13
C THR A 78 1.17 -5.94 -9.64
N LYS A 79 0.84 -7.09 -10.25
CA LYS A 79 0.69 -7.20 -11.70
C LYS A 79 -0.42 -6.32 -12.26
N ALA A 80 -1.59 -6.31 -11.62
CA ALA A 80 -2.71 -5.48 -12.09
C ALA A 80 -2.44 -3.99 -11.88
N PHE A 81 -1.71 -3.65 -10.82
CA PHE A 81 -1.32 -2.28 -10.54
C PHE A 81 -0.29 -1.78 -11.58
N GLU A 82 0.77 -2.52 -11.83
CA GLU A 82 1.82 -2.12 -12.80
C GLU A 82 1.31 -2.11 -14.25
N ASP A 83 0.36 -2.98 -14.60
CA ASP A 83 -0.26 -2.99 -15.94
C ASP A 83 -1.24 -1.83 -16.14
N GLY A 84 -1.96 -1.43 -15.08
CA GLY A 84 -3.04 -0.43 -15.16
C GLY A 84 -2.68 0.99 -14.71
N TYR A 85 -1.62 1.16 -13.91
CA TYR A 85 -1.23 2.46 -13.33
C TYR A 85 0.12 2.91 -13.85
N THR A 86 0.19 4.18 -14.26
CA THR A 86 1.43 4.79 -14.71
C THR A 86 2.06 5.60 -13.57
N PRO A 87 3.33 5.38 -13.20
CA PRO A 87 4.03 6.23 -12.22
C PRO A 87 4.15 7.67 -12.74
N LEU A 88 3.95 8.65 -11.86
CA LEU A 88 4.06 10.10 -12.15
C LEU A 88 5.38 10.70 -11.68
#